data_AF-A0A0N1NP97-F1
#
_entry.id   AF-A0A0N1NP97-F1
#
_cell.length_a   1.000
_cell.length_b   1.000
_cell.length_c   1.000
_cell.angle_alpha   90.00
_cell.angle_beta   90.00
_cell.angle_gamma   90.00
#
_symmetry.space_group_name_H-M   'P 1'
#
loop_
_entity.id
_entity.type
_entity.pdbx_description
1 polymer ?
#
loop_
_entity_poly.entity_id
_entity_poly.type
_entity_poly.pdbx_seq_one_letter_code
_entity_poly.pdbx_strand_id
1 'polypeptide(L)'
;MAGEEVPRETTVLLAAAPTHKARILDMSAVLSAFTTIASTHWSKGATGALLEWAEPVDPAILARRFKSIAAAPGHLTLHLAGQLLLHRTRNTLYLALSRTTAPTLESTGLPLHALASRLRRRPAGSTTVFVDLVAEAEVWRRVRYAGFTLGPGVRLYGALSPPPRRKRLVDPAYLTALADTLAGDPWLTPAKAHARAATAGTVEGRMLVAQEPLLRPGFVSPETDTEAALAPGQDVSPDGTTNDGPPLADDPVLRLPAEELDHLDPHTAIVAAAQDGRHAQAAAAAAIWEEAALRSHGPGSAPAVHWLEVRAEVAHLAGEPALSCQLWLGAARVRLDVGQEPSHPDVVAAVDRAQHQFHQITLAHQAWQLAPEVLRLRRHVPSVQKGALETLEARTAQLERSVAAGRMV
;
A
#
# COMPACT_ATOMS: atom_id res chain seq x y z
N MET A 1 -22.49 14.35 38.05
CA MET A 1 -22.76 13.00 37.52
C MET A 1 -23.16 13.13 36.06
N ALA A 2 -22.22 13.51 35.21
CA ALA A 2 -22.42 13.52 33.76
C ALA A 2 -21.64 12.32 33.23
N GLY A 3 -22.36 11.41 32.56
CA GLY A 3 -21.83 10.14 32.07
C GLY A 3 -20.73 10.38 31.07
N GLU A 4 -19.54 9.89 31.42
CA GLU A 4 -18.39 9.76 30.55
C GLU A 4 -18.79 8.77 29.43
N GLU A 5 -19.09 9.28 28.23
CA GLU A 5 -19.33 8.42 27.06
C GLU A 5 -18.01 7.74 26.68
N VAL A 6 -17.80 6.55 27.26
CA VAL A 6 -16.68 5.66 26.94
C VAL A 6 -16.71 5.36 25.43
N PRO A 7 -15.59 5.47 24.70
CA PRO A 7 -15.54 5.17 23.28
C PRO A 7 -16.02 3.73 23.04
N ARG A 8 -17.06 3.58 22.19
CA ARG A 8 -17.65 2.28 21.86
C ARG A 8 -16.64 1.42 21.10
N GLU A 9 -16.01 0.46 21.79
CA GLU A 9 -15.16 -0.53 21.15
C GLU A 9 -16.03 -1.68 20.62
N THR A 10 -15.94 -1.98 19.33
CA THR A 10 -16.66 -3.13 18.75
C THR A 10 -15.65 -4.22 18.44
N THR A 11 -15.84 -5.40 19.02
CA THR A 11 -15.01 -6.57 18.75
C THR A 11 -15.82 -7.58 17.94
N VAL A 12 -15.25 -8.10 16.86
CA VAL A 12 -15.92 -9.08 16.00
C VAL A 12 -15.03 -10.29 15.84
N LEU A 13 -15.55 -11.47 16.14
CA LEU A 13 -14.90 -12.74 15.82
C LEU A 13 -15.60 -13.35 14.62
N LEU A 14 -14.90 -13.43 13.49
CA LEU A 14 -15.37 -14.15 12.31
C LEU A 14 -14.57 -15.43 12.15
N ALA A 15 -15.24 -16.54 12.43
CA ALA A 15 -14.72 -17.89 12.31
C ALA A 15 -15.36 -18.57 11.10
N ALA A 16 -14.68 -18.57 9.94
CA ALA A 16 -15.24 -19.05 8.68
C ALA A 16 -14.42 -20.20 8.07
N ALA A 17 -15.01 -21.38 7.99
CA ALA A 17 -14.42 -22.53 7.31
C ALA A 17 -15.49 -23.29 6.51
N PRO A 18 -15.14 -23.88 5.35
CA PRO A 18 -16.00 -24.81 4.64
C PRO A 18 -16.43 -25.98 5.52
N THR A 19 -17.61 -26.51 5.23
CA THR A 19 -18.12 -27.74 5.84
C THR A 19 -17.59 -28.97 5.08
N HIS A 20 -17.50 -30.11 5.77
CA HIS A 20 -17.14 -31.42 5.22
C HIS A 20 -15.71 -31.52 4.62
N LYS A 21 -15.57 -32.03 3.38
CA LYS A 21 -14.30 -32.48 2.79
C LYS A 21 -13.30 -31.35 2.51
N ALA A 22 -13.76 -30.11 2.48
CA ALA A 22 -12.93 -28.92 2.27
C ALA A 22 -12.49 -28.27 3.59
N ARG A 23 -12.91 -28.80 4.76
CA ARG A 23 -12.47 -28.28 6.06
C ARG A 23 -11.00 -28.64 6.33
N ILE A 24 -10.21 -27.60 6.57
CA ILE A 24 -8.77 -27.64 6.81
C ILE A 24 -8.40 -26.98 8.16
N LEU A 25 -9.31 -26.21 8.77
CA LEU A 25 -9.04 -25.46 10.01
C LEU A 25 -10.02 -25.92 11.11
N ASP A 26 -9.52 -26.17 12.33
CA ASP A 26 -10.37 -26.45 13.49
C ASP A 26 -10.77 -25.15 14.21
N MET A 27 -12.05 -24.80 14.12
CA MET A 27 -12.59 -23.55 14.65
C MET A 27 -12.98 -23.65 16.13
N SER A 28 -13.09 -24.87 16.65
CA SER A 28 -13.65 -25.14 18.00
C SER A 28 -12.77 -24.50 19.09
N ALA A 29 -11.46 -24.58 18.92
CA ALA A 29 -10.48 -24.00 19.84
C ALA A 29 -10.60 -22.47 19.93
N VAL A 30 -10.74 -21.79 18.79
CA VAL A 30 -10.86 -20.32 18.75
C VAL A 30 -12.20 -19.85 19.29
N LEU A 31 -13.30 -20.52 18.94
CA LEU A 31 -14.62 -20.17 19.48
C LEU A 31 -14.63 -20.32 21.00
N SER A 32 -14.13 -21.45 21.53
CA SER A 32 -14.08 -21.68 22.97
C SER A 32 -13.17 -20.68 23.71
N ALA A 33 -12.02 -20.33 23.13
CA ALA A 33 -11.07 -19.39 23.73
C ALA A 33 -11.66 -17.97 23.81
N PHE A 34 -12.31 -17.50 22.74
CA PHE A 34 -12.92 -16.17 22.71
C PHE A 34 -14.20 -16.06 23.54
N THR A 35 -15.00 -17.12 23.65
CA THR A 35 -16.13 -17.15 24.60
C THR A 35 -15.64 -16.99 26.05
N THR A 36 -14.51 -17.62 26.40
CA THR A 36 -13.89 -17.48 27.73
C THR A 36 -13.41 -16.05 27.98
N ILE A 37 -12.85 -15.39 26.97
CA ILE A 37 -12.43 -13.98 27.06
C ILE A 37 -13.62 -13.05 27.17
N ALA A 38 -14.67 -13.25 26.38
CA ALA A 38 -15.88 -12.41 26.43
C ALA A 38 -16.42 -12.31 27.87
N SER A 39 -16.43 -13.44 28.59
CA SER A 39 -16.88 -13.49 29.99
C SER A 39 -15.95 -12.79 30.99
N THR A 40 -14.64 -12.68 30.71
CA THR A 40 -13.63 -12.12 31.62
C THR A 40 -13.22 -10.68 31.30
N HIS A 41 -13.28 -10.29 30.02
CA HIS A 41 -12.94 -8.96 29.50
C HIS A 41 -14.06 -7.95 29.76
N TRP A 42 -15.32 -8.39 29.66
CA TRP A 42 -16.49 -7.56 29.97
C TRP A 42 -16.86 -7.48 31.45
N SER A 43 -16.44 -8.45 32.26
CA SER A 43 -16.60 -8.32 33.72
C SER A 43 -15.66 -7.27 34.31
N LYS A 44 -14.59 -6.90 33.59
CA LYS A 44 -13.59 -5.90 33.99
C LYS A 44 -13.84 -4.48 33.45
N GLY A 45 -15.03 -4.22 32.89
CA GLY A 45 -15.48 -2.86 32.54
C GLY A 45 -15.26 -2.43 31.08
N ALA A 46 -14.83 -3.32 30.19
CA ALA A 46 -14.78 -3.02 28.75
C ALA A 46 -16.20 -2.89 28.18
N THR A 47 -16.57 -1.68 27.73
CA THR A 47 -17.89 -1.34 27.16
C THR A 47 -17.95 -1.64 25.67
N GLY A 48 -17.62 -2.87 25.30
CA GLY A 48 -17.63 -3.32 23.90
C GLY A 48 -18.60 -4.43 23.60
N ALA A 49 -19.07 -4.52 22.35
CA ALA A 49 -19.93 -5.62 21.88
C ALA A 49 -19.08 -6.65 21.11
N LEU A 50 -19.20 -7.94 21.45
CA LEU A 50 -18.49 -9.07 20.84
C LEU A 50 -19.51 -9.76 19.97
N LEU A 51 -19.28 -9.67 18.67
CA LEU A 51 -20.13 -10.30 17.70
C LEU A 51 -19.41 -11.53 17.18
N GLU A 52 -19.82 -12.69 17.69
CA GLU A 52 -19.32 -13.98 17.23
C GLU A 52 -20.11 -14.43 16.00
N TRP A 53 -19.41 -14.62 14.88
CA TRP A 53 -19.93 -15.19 13.65
C TRP A 53 -19.22 -16.50 13.37
N ALA A 54 -19.75 -17.57 13.98
CA ALA A 54 -19.32 -18.93 13.75
C ALA A 54 -19.93 -19.47 12.45
N GLU A 55 -19.08 -19.88 11.52
CA GLU A 55 -19.41 -20.61 10.29
C GLU A 55 -20.61 -20.02 9.54
N PRO A 56 -20.53 -18.75 9.09
CA PRO A 56 -21.64 -18.12 8.40
C PRO A 56 -21.95 -18.80 7.06
N VAL A 57 -23.24 -19.05 6.82
CA VAL A 57 -23.73 -19.77 5.62
C VAL A 57 -24.06 -18.82 4.47
N ASP A 58 -24.47 -17.58 4.80
CA ASP A 58 -24.95 -16.59 3.84
C ASP A 58 -24.01 -15.37 3.76
N PRO A 59 -23.31 -15.18 2.63
CA PRO A 59 -22.42 -14.05 2.44
C PRO A 59 -23.15 -12.69 2.40
N ALA A 60 -24.41 -12.64 1.98
CA ALA A 60 -25.18 -11.39 1.90
C ALA A 60 -25.59 -10.88 3.29
N ILE A 61 -25.99 -11.79 4.19
CA ILE A 61 -26.23 -11.46 5.60
C ILE A 61 -24.94 -10.96 6.25
N LEU A 62 -23.84 -11.67 6.04
CA LEU A 62 -22.52 -11.29 6.57
C LEU A 62 -22.09 -9.91 6.06
N ALA A 63 -22.22 -9.66 4.75
CA ALA A 63 -21.87 -8.38 4.15
C ALA A 63 -22.72 -7.21 4.67
N ARG A 64 -24.01 -7.45 4.95
CA ARG A 64 -24.92 -6.46 5.53
C ARG A 64 -24.57 -6.17 7.00
N ARG A 65 -24.32 -7.19 7.81
CA ARG A 65 -23.88 -7.04 9.21
C ARG A 65 -22.54 -6.31 9.28
N PHE A 66 -21.59 -6.69 8.42
CA PHE A 66 -20.29 -6.04 8.35
C PHE A 66 -20.41 -4.58 7.87
N LYS A 67 -21.32 -4.27 6.93
CA LYS A 67 -21.61 -2.88 6.55
C LYS A 67 -22.11 -2.05 7.74
N SER A 68 -22.98 -2.63 8.57
CA SER A 68 -23.48 -1.97 9.78
C SER A 68 -22.36 -1.68 10.79
N ILE A 69 -21.47 -2.65 11.02
CA ILE A 69 -20.36 -2.50 11.97
C ILE A 69 -19.30 -1.53 11.44
N ALA A 70 -18.99 -1.61 10.14
CA ALA A 70 -18.04 -0.71 9.51
C ALA A 70 -18.51 0.75 9.56
N ALA A 71 -19.82 1.02 9.68
CA ALA A 71 -20.38 2.35 9.86
C ALA A 71 -20.45 2.83 11.32
N ALA A 72 -20.27 1.94 12.30
CA ALA A 72 -20.35 2.31 13.71
C ALA A 72 -19.14 3.16 14.14
N PRO A 73 -19.31 4.29 14.85
CA PRO A 73 -18.17 5.08 15.34
C PRO A 73 -17.39 4.29 16.41
N GLY A 74 -16.10 4.60 16.58
CA GLY A 74 -15.23 4.00 17.61
C GLY A 74 -14.14 3.08 17.06
N HIS A 75 -13.48 2.33 17.94
CA HIS A 75 -12.46 1.36 17.55
C HIS A 75 -13.08 0.02 17.19
N LEU A 76 -12.71 -0.52 16.02
CA LEU A 76 -13.16 -1.84 15.55
C LEU A 76 -12.01 -2.83 15.63
N THR A 77 -12.16 -3.87 16.43
CA THR A 77 -11.22 -5.00 16.51
C THR A 77 -11.83 -6.23 15.85
N LEU A 78 -11.21 -6.76 14.80
CA LEU A 78 -11.71 -7.89 14.03
C LEU A 78 -10.75 -9.07 14.15
N HIS A 79 -11.21 -10.19 14.67
CA HIS A 79 -10.48 -11.45 14.71
C HIS A 79 -11.00 -12.37 13.59
N LEU A 80 -10.15 -12.68 12.61
CA LEU A 80 -10.48 -13.49 11.45
C LEU A 80 -9.77 -14.84 11.54
N ALA A 81 -10.53 -15.91 11.70
CA ALA A 81 -10.06 -17.28 11.55
C ALA A 81 -10.72 -17.89 10.31
N GLY A 82 -9.94 -18.46 9.40
CA GLY A 82 -10.55 -19.12 8.23
C GLY A 82 -9.63 -19.57 7.11
N GLN A 83 -10.22 -19.94 5.99
CA GLN A 83 -9.49 -20.47 4.83
C GLN A 83 -9.53 -19.52 3.64
N LEU A 84 -8.40 -19.34 2.97
CA LEU A 84 -8.28 -18.51 1.79
C LEU A 84 -8.24 -19.35 0.51
N LEU A 85 -9.12 -18.98 -0.42
CA LEU A 85 -9.22 -19.56 -1.75
C LEU A 85 -8.96 -18.49 -2.82
N LEU A 86 -8.45 -18.91 -3.97
CA LEU A 86 -8.20 -18.02 -5.11
C LEU A 86 -9.23 -18.26 -6.21
N HIS A 87 -9.88 -17.20 -6.66
CA HIS A 87 -10.62 -17.23 -7.91
C HIS A 87 -9.65 -17.03 -9.08
N ARG A 88 -9.34 -18.10 -9.81
CA ARG A 88 -8.26 -18.12 -10.82
C ARG A 88 -8.43 -17.10 -11.95
N THR A 89 -9.63 -17.00 -12.53
CA THR A 89 -9.86 -16.13 -13.69
C THR A 89 -9.85 -14.64 -13.33
N ARG A 90 -10.29 -14.30 -12.12
CA ARG A 90 -10.33 -12.91 -11.61
C ARG A 90 -9.15 -12.57 -10.70
N ASN A 91 -8.23 -13.51 -10.53
CA ASN A 91 -7.11 -13.44 -9.60
C ASN A 91 -7.47 -12.81 -8.24
N THR A 92 -8.63 -13.17 -7.67
CA THR A 92 -9.19 -12.52 -6.47
C THR A 92 -9.21 -13.48 -5.29
N LEU A 93 -8.84 -13.00 -4.10
CA LEU A 93 -8.84 -13.77 -2.86
C LEU A 93 -10.21 -13.75 -2.18
N TYR A 94 -10.65 -14.91 -1.73
CA TYR A 94 -11.90 -15.12 -1.03
C TYR A 94 -11.66 -15.83 0.30
N LEU A 95 -12.32 -15.34 1.35
CA LEU A 95 -12.49 -16.08 2.60
C LEU A 95 -13.62 -17.10 2.41
N ALA A 96 -13.30 -18.37 2.64
CA ALA A 96 -14.23 -19.46 2.44
C ALA A 96 -15.24 -19.54 3.59
N LEU A 97 -16.52 -19.49 3.25
CA LEU A 97 -17.64 -19.64 4.18
C LEU A 97 -18.11 -21.10 4.22
N SER A 98 -19.15 -21.40 5.01
CA SER A 98 -19.57 -22.79 5.30
C SER A 98 -19.92 -23.63 4.08
N ARG A 99 -20.47 -23.00 3.04
CA ARG A 99 -20.87 -23.65 1.77
C ARG A 99 -19.90 -23.39 0.62
N THR A 100 -18.76 -22.77 0.91
CA THR A 100 -17.81 -22.40 -0.14
C THR A 100 -17.01 -23.60 -0.62
N THR A 101 -17.06 -23.79 -1.93
CA THR A 101 -16.22 -24.74 -2.65
C THR A 101 -15.58 -24.01 -3.83
N ALA A 102 -14.55 -24.60 -4.46
CA ALA A 102 -13.92 -24.02 -5.65
C ALA A 102 -14.94 -23.58 -6.74
N PRO A 103 -15.96 -24.38 -7.13
CA PRO A 103 -16.94 -23.96 -8.14
C PRO A 103 -17.97 -22.93 -7.64
N THR A 104 -18.29 -22.89 -6.35
CA THR A 104 -19.27 -21.95 -5.77
C THR A 104 -18.64 -20.70 -5.17
N LEU A 105 -17.34 -20.47 -5.44
CA LEU A 105 -16.54 -19.46 -4.76
C LEU A 105 -17.11 -18.04 -4.94
N GLU A 106 -17.51 -17.69 -6.16
CA GLU A 106 -18.03 -16.35 -6.46
C GLU A 106 -19.37 -16.06 -5.77
N SER A 107 -20.22 -17.07 -5.62
CA SER A 107 -21.58 -16.92 -5.09
C SER A 107 -21.68 -17.11 -3.58
N THR A 108 -20.73 -17.82 -2.97
CA THR A 108 -20.78 -18.19 -1.55
C THR A 108 -19.60 -17.72 -0.72
N GLY A 109 -18.47 -17.38 -1.34
CA GLY A 109 -17.29 -16.87 -0.64
C GLY A 109 -17.40 -15.38 -0.32
N LEU A 110 -16.65 -14.92 0.67
CA LEU A 110 -16.51 -13.49 0.96
C LEU A 110 -15.25 -12.93 0.29
N PRO A 111 -15.36 -12.07 -0.73
CA PRO A 111 -14.19 -11.47 -1.35
C PRO A 111 -13.45 -10.54 -0.39
N LEU A 112 -12.14 -10.75 -0.22
CA LEU A 112 -11.33 -9.94 0.70
C LEU A 112 -11.23 -8.46 0.28
N HIS A 113 -11.21 -8.18 -1.03
CA HIS A 113 -11.23 -6.79 -1.51
C HIS A 113 -12.51 -6.04 -1.07
N ALA A 114 -13.62 -6.76 -0.90
CA ALA A 114 -14.88 -6.19 -0.46
C ALA A 114 -14.89 -5.95 1.05
N LEU A 115 -14.15 -6.76 1.81
CA LEU A 115 -13.86 -6.50 3.23
C LEU A 115 -12.97 -5.26 3.37
N ALA A 116 -11.85 -5.22 2.64
CA ALA A 116 -10.89 -4.10 2.64
C ALA A 116 -11.54 -2.78 2.26
N SER A 117 -12.37 -2.74 1.20
CA SER A 117 -13.07 -1.52 0.78
C SER A 117 -14.10 -1.02 1.80
N ARG A 118 -14.64 -1.92 2.64
CA ARG A 118 -15.52 -1.54 3.76
C ARG A 118 -14.74 -0.97 4.93
N LEU A 119 -13.59 -1.55 5.26
CA LEU A 119 -12.70 -1.04 6.31
C LEU A 119 -12.04 0.29 5.93
N ARG A 120 -11.72 0.50 4.65
CA ARG A 120 -11.16 1.76 4.11
C ARG A 120 -12.02 3.00 4.38
N ARG A 121 -13.33 2.82 4.57
CA ARG A 121 -14.26 3.93 4.90
C ARG A 121 -14.14 4.41 6.34
N ARG A 122 -13.46 3.66 7.21
CA ARG A 122 -13.22 4.06 8.60
C ARG A 122 -11.98 4.96 8.69
N PRO A 123 -11.90 5.86 9.70
CA PRO A 123 -10.70 6.65 9.95
C PRO A 123 -9.46 5.76 10.09
N ALA A 124 -8.32 6.20 9.55
CA ALA A 124 -7.07 5.43 9.64
C ALA A 124 -6.68 5.18 11.11
N GLY A 125 -6.32 3.94 11.44
CA GLY A 125 -5.96 3.55 12.81
C GLY A 125 -7.14 3.27 13.75
N SER A 126 -8.37 3.48 13.32
CA SER A 126 -9.58 3.10 14.09
C SER A 126 -9.93 1.60 13.99
N THR A 127 -9.21 0.84 13.15
CA THR A 127 -9.49 -0.58 12.90
C THR A 127 -8.24 -1.42 13.11
N THR A 128 -8.38 -2.46 13.93
CA THR A 128 -7.36 -3.48 14.17
C THR A 128 -7.90 -4.83 13.70
N VAL A 129 -7.13 -5.55 12.89
CA VAL A 129 -7.51 -6.87 12.38
C VAL A 129 -6.43 -7.87 12.79
N PHE A 130 -6.84 -8.92 13.50
CA PHE A 130 -6.04 -10.09 13.81
C PHE A 130 -6.44 -11.25 12.90
N VAL A 131 -5.49 -11.89 12.20
CA VAL A 131 -5.79 -12.97 11.25
C VAL A 131 -5.08 -14.27 11.60
N ASP A 132 -5.77 -15.40 11.52
CA ASP A 132 -5.22 -16.76 11.48
C ASP A 132 -5.84 -17.50 10.30
N LEU A 133 -5.14 -17.50 9.18
CA LEU A 133 -5.67 -17.93 7.89
C LEU A 133 -4.88 -19.12 7.35
N VAL A 134 -5.58 -20.10 6.79
CA VAL A 134 -4.95 -21.19 6.04
C VAL A 134 -5.14 -20.94 4.56
N ALA A 135 -4.04 -20.81 3.83
CA ALA A 135 -4.07 -20.56 2.39
C ALA A 135 -4.06 -21.87 1.59
N GLU A 136 -4.85 -21.97 0.53
CA GLU A 136 -4.68 -22.99 -0.50
C GLU A 136 -3.29 -22.87 -1.16
N ALA A 137 -2.75 -23.93 -1.76
CA ALA A 137 -1.40 -23.96 -2.36
C ALA A 137 -1.09 -22.78 -3.29
N GLU A 138 -2.03 -22.40 -4.14
CA GLU A 138 -1.84 -21.30 -5.09
C GLU A 138 -1.90 -19.92 -4.40
N VAL A 139 -2.81 -19.76 -3.43
CA VAL A 139 -2.86 -18.58 -2.56
C VAL A 139 -1.58 -18.47 -1.75
N TRP A 140 -1.09 -19.58 -1.20
CA TRP A 140 0.11 -19.64 -0.37
C TRP A 140 1.34 -19.17 -1.13
N ARG A 141 1.54 -19.62 -2.38
CA ARG A 141 2.61 -19.10 -3.24
C ARG A 141 2.47 -17.59 -3.42
N ARG A 142 1.28 -17.11 -3.77
CA ARG A 142 1.04 -15.68 -4.02
C ARG A 142 1.34 -14.84 -2.79
N VAL A 143 0.80 -15.18 -1.62
CA VAL A 143 1.02 -14.39 -0.39
C VAL A 143 2.46 -14.44 0.10
N ARG A 144 3.21 -15.52 -0.20
CA ARG A 144 4.65 -15.62 0.13
C ARG A 144 5.52 -14.69 -0.72
N TYR A 145 5.15 -14.45 -1.98
CA TYR A 145 5.91 -13.57 -2.88
C TYR A 145 5.42 -12.12 -2.82
N ALA A 146 4.11 -11.89 -2.71
CA ALA A 146 3.50 -10.55 -2.78
C ALA A 146 3.10 -9.97 -1.41
N GLY A 147 3.17 -10.75 -0.33
CA GLY A 147 2.66 -10.37 0.99
C GLY A 147 1.14 -10.48 1.12
N PHE A 148 0.60 -10.13 2.30
CA PHE A 148 -0.84 -10.11 2.58
C PHE A 148 -1.21 -8.82 3.35
N THR A 149 -2.16 -8.05 2.81
CA THR A 149 -2.64 -6.77 3.38
C THR A 149 -4.16 -6.62 3.21
N LEU A 150 -4.80 -5.81 4.07
CA LEU A 150 -6.22 -5.45 4.02
C LEU A 150 -6.47 -3.94 3.80
N GLY A 151 -5.45 -3.17 3.39
CA GLY A 151 -5.55 -1.73 3.15
C GLY A 151 -4.66 -0.89 4.09
N PRO A 152 -4.36 0.39 3.77
CA PRO A 152 -3.35 1.17 4.47
C PRO A 152 -3.85 1.86 5.75
N GLY A 153 -5.18 1.91 5.96
CA GLY A 153 -5.81 2.50 7.15
C GLY A 153 -6.07 1.51 8.29
N VAL A 154 -5.69 0.25 8.11
CA VAL A 154 -6.00 -0.87 9.02
C VAL A 154 -4.71 -1.37 9.67
N ARG A 155 -4.71 -1.51 11.00
CA ARG A 155 -3.68 -2.29 11.71
C ARG A 155 -3.93 -3.77 11.44
N LEU A 156 -3.00 -4.46 10.80
CA LEU A 156 -3.13 -5.88 10.49
C LEU A 156 -2.04 -6.68 11.19
N TYR A 157 -2.43 -7.65 12.00
CA TYR A 157 -1.53 -8.59 12.64
C TYR A 157 -2.01 -10.02 12.39
N GLY A 158 -1.12 -10.99 12.24
CA GLY A 158 -1.58 -12.36 12.12
C GLY A 158 -0.57 -13.38 11.65
N ALA A 159 -1.09 -14.60 11.44
CA ALA A 159 -0.37 -15.71 10.87
C ALA A 159 -1.13 -16.28 9.67
N LEU A 160 -0.42 -16.48 8.56
CA LEU A 160 -0.89 -17.27 7.43
C LEU A 160 -0.17 -18.61 7.42
N SER A 161 -0.95 -19.68 7.24
CA SER A 161 -0.46 -21.06 7.23
C SER A 161 -0.47 -21.62 5.81
N PRO A 162 0.53 -22.44 5.44
CA PRO A 162 0.51 -23.19 4.20
C PRO A 162 -0.66 -24.19 4.18
N PRO A 163 -1.06 -24.68 2.99
CA PRO A 163 -2.00 -25.78 2.92
C PRO A 163 -1.41 -27.01 3.64
N PRO A 164 -2.22 -27.80 4.36
CA PRO A 164 -1.72 -28.95 5.09
C PRO A 164 -1.20 -30.02 4.11
N ARG A 165 -0.05 -30.62 4.43
CA ARG A 165 0.56 -31.69 3.60
C ARG A 165 -0.23 -33.00 3.59
N ARG A 166 -1.15 -33.19 4.55
CA ARG A 166 -2.08 -34.34 4.68
C ARG A 166 -3.47 -33.79 5.02
N LYS A 167 -4.54 -34.57 4.82
CA LYS A 167 -5.91 -34.22 5.24
C LYS A 167 -6.05 -34.19 6.77
N ARG A 168 -5.38 -33.25 7.43
CA ARG A 168 -5.45 -33.01 8.87
C ARG A 168 -5.91 -31.58 9.07
N LEU A 169 -6.75 -31.39 10.08
CA LEU A 169 -7.14 -30.07 10.55
C LEU A 169 -5.91 -29.36 11.12
N VAL A 170 -5.75 -28.11 10.72
CA VAL A 170 -4.76 -27.17 11.25
C VAL A 170 -5.42 -26.43 12.40
N ASP A 171 -4.71 -26.30 13.51
CA ASP A 171 -5.18 -25.53 14.64
C ASP A 171 -4.82 -24.05 14.45
N PRO A 172 -5.76 -23.12 14.69
CA PRO A 172 -5.52 -21.68 14.66
C PRO A 172 -4.75 -21.20 15.90
N ALA A 173 -3.53 -21.71 16.06
CA ALA A 173 -2.70 -21.50 17.24
C ALA A 173 -2.34 -20.02 17.48
N TYR A 174 -2.31 -19.18 16.45
CA TYR A 174 -2.03 -17.75 16.63
C TYR A 174 -3.18 -17.06 17.35
N LEU A 175 -4.43 -17.29 16.90
CA LEU A 175 -5.59 -16.68 17.56
C LEU A 175 -5.88 -17.29 18.93
N THR A 176 -5.60 -18.58 19.15
CA THR A 176 -5.68 -19.18 20.49
C THR A 176 -4.65 -18.57 21.44
N ALA A 177 -3.40 -18.39 21.01
CA ALA A 177 -2.37 -17.74 21.83
C ALA A 177 -2.64 -16.24 22.06
N LEU A 178 -3.22 -15.55 21.08
CA LEU A 178 -3.70 -14.17 21.24
C LEU A 178 -4.80 -14.09 22.28
N ALA A 179 -5.74 -15.03 22.24
CA ALA A 179 -6.80 -15.15 23.21
C ALA A 179 -6.24 -15.30 24.64
N ASP A 180 -5.32 -16.24 24.86
CA ASP A 180 -4.68 -16.43 26.17
C ASP A 180 -3.92 -15.17 26.65
N THR A 181 -3.26 -14.48 25.71
CA THR A 181 -2.54 -13.23 26.00
C THR A 181 -3.49 -12.12 26.47
N LEU A 182 -4.64 -11.96 25.81
CA LEU A 182 -5.66 -10.97 26.15
C LEU A 182 -6.44 -11.35 27.43
N ALA A 183 -6.60 -12.64 27.72
CA ALA A 183 -7.19 -13.11 28.97
C ALA A 183 -6.32 -12.75 30.18
N GLY A 184 -4.99 -12.84 30.03
CA GLY A 184 -4.02 -12.45 31.04
C GLY A 184 -3.95 -10.94 31.25
N ASP A 185 -3.90 -10.17 30.15
CA ASP A 185 -3.80 -8.71 30.20
C ASP A 185 -4.68 -8.05 29.11
N PRO A 186 -5.90 -7.61 29.49
CA PRO A 186 -6.88 -6.98 28.61
C PRO A 186 -6.42 -5.69 27.91
N TRP A 187 -5.46 -4.97 28.50
CA TRP A 187 -5.10 -3.60 28.10
C TRP A 187 -3.86 -3.55 27.21
N LEU A 188 -3.39 -4.70 26.72
CA LEU A 188 -2.23 -4.76 25.84
C LEU A 188 -2.47 -4.00 24.53
N THR A 189 -1.49 -3.16 24.18
CA THR A 189 -1.44 -2.57 22.84
C THR A 189 -1.42 -3.69 21.78
N PRO A 190 -2.12 -3.53 20.64
CA PRO A 190 -2.20 -4.55 19.60
C PRO A 190 -0.85 -5.13 19.14
N ALA A 191 0.18 -4.29 19.01
CA ALA A 191 1.53 -4.71 18.64
C ALA A 191 2.19 -5.66 19.67
N LYS A 192 2.02 -5.37 20.98
CA LYS A 192 2.52 -6.24 22.05
C LYS A 192 1.74 -7.55 22.15
N ALA A 193 0.43 -7.50 21.93
CA ALA A 193 -0.41 -8.70 21.87
C ALA A 193 0.02 -9.60 20.70
N HIS A 194 0.26 -9.00 19.53
CA HIS A 194 0.82 -9.70 18.37
C HIS A 194 2.18 -10.33 18.67
N ALA A 195 3.13 -9.57 19.24
CA ALA A 195 4.47 -10.09 19.52
C ALA A 195 4.44 -11.33 20.44
N ARG A 196 3.64 -11.29 21.51
CA ARG A 196 3.46 -12.43 22.44
C ARG A 196 2.77 -13.62 21.77
N ALA A 197 1.68 -13.36 21.04
CA ALA A 197 0.94 -14.41 20.33
C ALA A 197 1.77 -15.05 19.21
N ALA A 198 2.60 -14.25 18.51
CA ALA A 198 3.50 -14.72 17.47
C ALA A 198 4.58 -15.65 18.04
N THR A 199 5.15 -15.32 19.20
CA THR A 199 6.12 -16.21 19.88
C THR A 199 5.45 -17.50 20.36
N ALA A 200 4.32 -17.42 21.06
CA ALA A 200 3.64 -18.58 21.64
C ALA A 200 2.97 -19.48 20.59
N GLY A 201 2.47 -18.92 19.49
CA GLY A 201 1.78 -19.64 18.41
C GLY A 201 2.69 -20.05 17.23
N THR A 202 4.02 -20.02 17.40
CA THR A 202 4.98 -20.34 16.33
C THR A 202 4.80 -21.79 15.87
N VAL A 203 4.45 -21.97 14.59
CA VAL A 203 4.42 -23.28 13.93
C VAL A 203 5.24 -23.18 12.64
N GLU A 204 6.04 -24.21 12.38
CA GLU A 204 6.98 -24.24 11.25
C GLU A 204 6.27 -24.01 9.91
N GLY A 205 6.82 -23.09 9.11
CA GLY A 205 6.30 -22.76 7.77
C GLY A 205 5.17 -21.73 7.74
N ARG A 206 4.74 -21.16 8.87
CA ARG A 206 3.80 -20.02 8.90
C ARG A 206 4.49 -18.70 8.49
N MET A 207 3.71 -17.80 7.88
CA MET A 207 4.12 -16.43 7.57
C MET A 207 3.42 -15.48 8.53
N LEU A 208 4.19 -14.76 9.35
CA LEU A 208 3.67 -13.72 10.22
C LEU A 208 3.48 -12.43 9.41
N VAL A 209 2.40 -11.72 9.71
CA VAL A 209 2.07 -10.43 9.09
C VAL A 209 1.89 -9.41 10.19
N ALA A 210 2.55 -8.27 10.04
CA ALA A 210 2.38 -7.09 10.87
C ALA A 210 2.41 -5.86 9.96
N GLN A 211 1.36 -5.05 10.01
CA GLN A 211 1.22 -3.81 9.25
C GLN A 211 0.59 -2.75 10.13
N GLU A 212 1.29 -1.64 10.31
CA GLU A 212 0.75 -0.44 10.93
C GLU A 212 0.04 0.45 9.88
N PRO A 213 -0.97 1.22 10.27
CA PRO A 213 -1.66 2.13 9.38
C PRO A 213 -0.71 3.27 8.99
N LEU A 214 -0.73 3.65 7.73
CA LEU A 214 -0.08 4.85 7.24
C LEU A 214 -0.92 6.06 7.69
N LEU A 215 -0.63 6.57 8.88
CA LEU A 215 -1.24 7.80 9.39
C LEU A 215 -0.67 8.98 8.59
N ARG A 216 -1.54 9.68 7.85
CA ARG A 216 -1.21 11.00 7.32
C ARG A 216 -0.92 11.92 8.52
N PRO A 217 0.20 12.66 8.57
CA PRO A 217 0.35 13.70 9.58
C PRO A 217 -0.68 14.80 9.30
N GLY A 218 -1.72 14.84 10.12
CA GLY A 218 -2.84 15.77 9.95
C GLY A 218 -4.17 15.21 10.44
N PHE A 219 -4.21 14.58 11.61
CA PHE A 219 -5.34 14.58 12.54
C PHE A 219 -4.77 14.19 13.90
N VAL A 220 -4.04 15.12 14.51
CA VAL A 220 -4.02 15.20 15.96
C VAL A 220 -5.44 15.64 16.35
N SER A 221 -6.22 14.72 16.91
CA SER A 221 -7.23 15.16 17.89
C SER A 221 -6.42 15.85 18.99
N PRO A 222 -6.64 17.14 19.27
CA PRO A 222 -5.90 17.80 20.33
C PRO A 222 -6.39 17.20 21.65
N GLU A 223 -5.53 16.41 22.29
CA GLU A 223 -5.55 16.28 23.74
C GLU A 223 -5.24 17.67 24.29
N THR A 224 -6.27 18.29 24.87
CA THR A 224 -6.21 19.63 25.45
C THR A 224 -5.38 19.59 26.72
N ASP A 225 -4.19 20.16 26.67
CA ASP A 225 -3.52 20.76 27.82
C ASP A 225 -2.69 21.95 27.30
N THR A 226 -3.19 23.17 27.50
CA THR A 226 -2.43 24.35 27.95
C THR A 226 -3.35 25.58 27.96
N GLU A 227 -3.57 26.02 29.19
CA GLU A 227 -4.04 27.31 29.69
C GLU A 227 -3.45 28.55 28.97
N ALA A 228 -4.30 29.43 28.43
CA ALA A 228 -4.13 30.90 28.43
C ALA A 228 -5.30 31.65 27.74
N ALA A 229 -6.20 32.18 28.58
CA ALA A 229 -6.72 33.57 28.61
C ALA A 229 -7.26 34.31 27.34
N LEU A 230 -8.52 34.81 27.51
CA LEU A 230 -9.14 36.06 27.00
C LEU A 230 -9.53 36.08 25.50
N ALA A 231 -10.73 36.50 25.03
CA ALA A 231 -11.96 37.10 25.53
C ALA A 231 -13.04 37.00 24.39
N PRO A 232 -14.31 37.43 24.57
CA PRO A 232 -15.48 36.85 23.89
C PRO A 232 -16.06 37.65 22.71
N GLY A 233 -16.90 36.95 21.92
CA GLY A 233 -18.05 37.55 21.23
C GLY A 233 -18.00 37.52 19.70
N GLN A 234 -18.86 36.71 19.07
CA GLN A 234 -20.10 37.19 18.45
C GLN A 234 -20.76 36.07 17.64
N ASP A 235 -22.01 35.76 18.03
CA ASP A 235 -23.03 35.15 17.20
C ASP A 235 -23.22 35.93 15.91
N VAL A 236 -23.24 35.26 14.74
CA VAL A 236 -24.38 35.32 13.80
C VAL A 236 -24.34 34.16 12.79
N SER A 237 -25.42 33.40 12.74
CA SER A 237 -26.03 32.81 11.53
C SER A 237 -27.52 33.22 11.57
N PRO A 238 -28.33 33.13 10.50
CA PRO A 238 -28.10 32.52 9.19
C PRO A 238 -28.62 33.39 8.00
N ASP A 239 -28.68 32.74 6.83
CA ASP A 239 -29.61 32.92 5.70
C ASP A 239 -29.07 33.41 4.35
N GLY A 240 -29.19 32.49 3.39
CA GLY A 240 -29.94 32.70 2.15
C GLY A 240 -29.25 33.49 1.05
N THR A 241 -28.90 32.80 -0.05
CA THR A 241 -29.56 33.00 -1.37
C THR A 241 -28.76 32.32 -2.49
N THR A 242 -29.50 31.48 -3.21
CA THR A 242 -29.32 30.92 -4.56
C THR A 242 -28.29 31.58 -5.47
N ASN A 243 -27.55 30.76 -6.22
CA ASN A 243 -27.21 31.11 -7.60
C ASN A 243 -27.19 29.85 -8.48
N ASP A 244 -28.25 29.70 -9.28
CA ASP A 244 -28.30 28.83 -10.45
C ASP A 244 -27.52 29.51 -11.59
N GLY A 245 -26.49 28.82 -12.09
CA GLY A 245 -25.76 29.18 -13.31
C GLY A 245 -25.56 27.92 -14.17
N PRO A 246 -25.70 28.02 -15.51
CA PRO A 246 -25.82 26.87 -16.40
C PRO A 246 -24.50 26.10 -16.57
N PRO A 247 -24.54 24.77 -16.82
CA PRO A 247 -23.32 23.98 -17.00
C PRO A 247 -22.71 24.26 -18.38
N LEU A 248 -21.49 24.79 -18.38
CA LEU A 248 -20.59 24.69 -19.54
C LEU A 248 -20.19 23.22 -19.70
N ALA A 249 -20.39 22.70 -20.90
CA ALA A 249 -20.04 21.34 -21.28
C ALA A 249 -18.51 21.13 -21.19
N ASP A 250 -18.11 20.16 -20.36
CA ASP A 250 -16.75 19.59 -20.36
C ASP A 250 -16.69 18.45 -21.40
N ASP A 251 -15.82 18.62 -22.39
CA ASP A 251 -15.34 17.52 -23.25
C ASP A 251 -14.45 16.55 -22.45
N PRO A 252 -14.45 15.24 -22.76
CA PRO A 252 -13.84 14.21 -21.93
C PRO A 252 -12.35 14.03 -22.27
N VAL A 253 -11.46 14.73 -21.56
CA VAL A 253 -10.09 14.21 -21.39
C VAL A 253 -10.12 13.22 -20.24
N LEU A 254 -9.88 11.93 -20.57
CA LEU A 254 -9.73 10.79 -19.68
C LEU A 254 -8.96 11.14 -18.38
N ARG A 255 -9.68 11.52 -17.32
CA ARG A 255 -9.20 11.40 -15.94
C ARG A 255 -9.58 10.01 -15.44
N LEU A 256 -8.66 9.06 -15.55
CA LEU A 256 -8.74 7.83 -14.77
C LEU A 256 -8.63 8.20 -13.26
N PRO A 257 -9.55 7.75 -12.39
CA PRO A 257 -9.42 7.92 -10.95
C PRO A 257 -8.18 7.20 -10.41
N ALA A 258 -7.38 7.92 -9.63
CA ALA A 258 -6.09 7.50 -9.07
C ALA A 258 -6.15 6.39 -7.99
N GLU A 259 -7.03 5.40 -8.10
CA GLU A 259 -7.22 4.36 -7.07
C GLU A 259 -6.43 3.06 -7.30
N GLU A 260 -5.58 2.96 -8.33
CA GLU A 260 -5.03 1.68 -8.80
C GLU A 260 -3.51 1.44 -8.55
N LEU A 261 -2.87 2.15 -7.61
CA LEU A 261 -1.40 2.04 -7.42
C LEU A 261 -0.88 1.75 -6.00
N ASP A 262 -1.71 1.73 -4.96
CA ASP A 262 -1.18 1.65 -3.59
C ASP A 262 -1.40 0.27 -2.96
N HIS A 263 -0.48 -0.68 -3.13
CA HIS A 263 -0.26 -1.82 -2.21
C HIS A 263 1.04 -2.63 -2.44
N LEU A 264 1.93 -2.19 -3.32
CA LEU A 264 3.30 -2.68 -3.34
C LEU A 264 4.19 -1.62 -2.69
N ASP A 265 5.36 -2.03 -2.16
CA ASP A 265 6.49 -1.11 -2.05
C ASP A 265 6.50 -0.27 -3.34
N PRO A 266 6.46 1.07 -3.27
CA PRO A 266 6.18 1.89 -4.44
C PRO A 266 7.15 1.59 -5.59
N HIS A 267 8.40 1.20 -5.28
CA HIS A 267 9.32 0.67 -6.27
C HIS A 267 8.81 -0.60 -6.94
N THR A 268 8.38 -1.58 -6.16
CA THR A 268 7.82 -2.84 -6.69
C THR A 268 6.53 -2.59 -7.49
N ALA A 269 5.69 -1.63 -7.12
CA ALA A 269 4.49 -1.24 -7.89
C ALA A 269 4.87 -0.68 -9.27
N ILE A 270 5.81 0.26 -9.28
CA ILE A 270 6.33 0.93 -10.47
C ILE A 270 7.06 -0.05 -11.38
N VAL A 271 7.91 -0.91 -10.81
CA VAL A 271 8.65 -1.94 -11.55
C VAL A 271 7.69 -2.98 -12.15
N ALA A 272 6.69 -3.45 -11.40
CA ALA A 272 5.69 -4.38 -11.93
C ALA A 272 4.89 -3.73 -13.07
N ALA A 273 4.44 -2.48 -12.90
CA ALA A 273 3.75 -1.75 -13.97
C ALA A 273 4.63 -1.54 -15.21
N ALA A 274 5.92 -1.24 -15.03
CA ALA A 274 6.87 -1.09 -16.13
C ALA A 274 7.15 -2.43 -16.84
N GLN A 275 7.29 -3.54 -16.10
CA GLN A 275 7.51 -4.88 -16.66
C GLN A 275 6.28 -5.41 -17.41
N ASP A 276 5.07 -5.05 -16.96
CA ASP A 276 3.81 -5.37 -17.64
C ASP A 276 3.54 -4.50 -18.89
N GLY A 277 4.48 -3.63 -19.28
CA GLY A 277 4.32 -2.71 -20.41
C GLY A 277 3.41 -1.51 -20.12
N ARG A 278 2.95 -1.32 -18.87
CA ARG A 278 2.11 -0.20 -18.43
C ARG A 278 2.95 1.03 -18.08
N HIS A 279 3.83 1.42 -19.00
CA HIS A 279 4.85 2.44 -18.76
C HIS A 279 4.29 3.82 -18.35
N ALA A 280 3.19 4.27 -18.97
CA ALA A 280 2.54 5.52 -18.60
C ALA A 280 2.03 5.53 -17.15
N GLN A 281 1.49 4.39 -16.68
CA GLN A 281 1.04 4.22 -15.31
C GLN A 281 2.23 4.18 -14.33
N ALA A 282 3.30 3.48 -14.69
CA ALA A 282 4.54 3.46 -13.91
C ALA A 282 5.16 4.86 -13.80
N ALA A 283 5.15 5.66 -14.88
CA ALA A 283 5.68 7.02 -14.90
C ALA A 283 4.85 7.96 -14.03
N ALA A 284 3.52 7.88 -14.11
CA ALA A 284 2.62 8.67 -13.26
C ALA A 284 2.79 8.32 -11.77
N ALA A 285 2.90 7.03 -11.45
CA ALA A 285 3.17 6.57 -10.10
C ALA A 285 4.49 7.14 -9.56
N ALA A 286 5.58 7.03 -10.31
CA ALA A 286 6.89 7.55 -9.92
C ALA A 286 6.89 9.07 -9.74
N ALA A 287 6.15 9.82 -10.56
CA ALA A 287 5.98 11.27 -10.42
C ALA A 287 5.24 11.68 -9.13
N ILE A 288 4.20 10.92 -8.73
CA ILE A 288 3.47 11.18 -7.48
C ILE A 288 4.41 11.02 -6.27
N TRP A 289 5.28 10.00 -6.28
CA TRP A 289 6.23 9.77 -5.20
C TRP A 289 7.37 10.79 -5.17
N GLU A 290 7.84 11.26 -6.33
CA GLU A 290 8.76 12.39 -6.41
C GLU A 290 8.14 13.66 -5.80
N GLU A 291 6.90 14.00 -6.16
CA GLU A 291 6.21 15.18 -5.62
C GLU A 291 5.98 15.06 -4.10
N ALA A 292 5.70 13.86 -3.60
CA ALA A 292 5.61 13.61 -2.16
C ALA A 292 6.98 13.79 -1.46
N ALA A 293 8.06 13.30 -2.07
CA ALA A 293 9.41 13.45 -1.55
C ALA A 293 9.89 14.91 -1.55
N LEU A 294 9.61 15.66 -2.64
CA LEU A 294 9.87 17.09 -2.72
C LEU A 294 9.14 17.88 -1.65
N ARG A 295 7.86 17.57 -1.38
CA ARG A 295 7.07 18.24 -0.34
C ARG A 295 7.53 17.91 1.08
N SER A 296 7.98 16.68 1.32
CA SER A 296 8.32 16.21 2.66
C SER A 296 9.77 16.49 3.05
N HIS A 297 10.68 16.49 2.07
CA HIS A 297 12.13 16.54 2.29
C HIS A 297 12.83 17.70 1.57
N GLY A 298 12.13 18.39 0.67
CA GLY A 298 12.66 19.52 -0.08
C GLY A 298 13.42 19.15 -1.36
N PRO A 299 13.64 20.13 -2.26
CA PRO A 299 14.44 19.96 -3.47
C PRO A 299 15.90 19.64 -3.09
N GLY A 300 16.51 18.66 -3.76
CA GLY A 300 17.90 18.26 -3.48
C GLY A 300 18.09 17.18 -2.42
N SER A 301 17.03 16.80 -1.71
CA SER A 301 17.08 15.71 -0.75
C SER A 301 17.34 14.35 -1.43
N ALA A 302 18.02 13.44 -0.74
CA ALA A 302 18.30 12.10 -1.26
C ALA A 302 17.02 11.34 -1.71
N PRO A 303 15.89 11.40 -0.97
CA PRO A 303 14.64 10.79 -1.44
C PRO A 303 14.08 11.43 -2.72
N ALA A 304 14.18 12.76 -2.88
CA ALA A 304 13.70 13.44 -4.09
C ALA A 304 14.54 13.08 -5.32
N VAL A 305 15.87 13.04 -5.18
CA VAL A 305 16.78 12.61 -6.24
C VAL A 305 16.54 11.15 -6.61
N HIS A 306 16.37 10.27 -5.62
CA HIS A 306 16.09 8.85 -5.85
C HIS A 306 14.83 8.63 -6.71
N TRP A 307 13.73 9.35 -6.44
CA TRP A 307 12.52 9.23 -7.25
C TRP A 307 12.66 9.80 -8.66
N LEU A 308 13.48 10.84 -8.85
CA LEU A 308 13.84 11.34 -10.17
C LEU A 308 14.62 10.30 -10.99
N GLU A 309 15.52 9.54 -10.34
CA GLU A 309 16.24 8.42 -10.98
C GLU A 309 15.31 7.26 -11.34
N VAL A 310 14.36 6.93 -10.48
CA VAL A 310 13.34 5.92 -10.79
C VAL A 310 12.52 6.32 -12.01
N ARG A 311 12.11 7.59 -12.12
CA ARG A 311 11.43 8.09 -13.33
C ARG A 311 12.30 7.95 -14.58
N ALA A 312 13.59 8.23 -14.47
CA ALA A 312 14.53 8.08 -15.57
C ALA A 312 14.64 6.62 -16.04
N GLU A 313 14.62 5.66 -15.10
CA GLU A 313 14.64 4.23 -15.41
C GLU A 313 13.33 3.74 -16.02
N VAL A 314 12.18 4.24 -15.54
CA VAL A 314 10.87 3.95 -16.14
C VAL A 314 10.81 4.46 -17.59
N ALA A 315 11.31 5.66 -17.87
CA ALA A 315 11.38 6.20 -19.23
C ALA A 315 12.30 5.37 -20.14
N HIS A 316 13.39 4.82 -19.60
CA HIS A 316 14.24 3.89 -20.34
C HIS A 316 13.47 2.61 -20.70
N LEU A 317 12.77 1.99 -19.74
CA LEU A 317 11.94 0.81 -19.98
C LEU A 317 10.79 1.06 -20.96
N ALA A 318 10.27 2.29 -21.00
CA ALA A 318 9.23 2.71 -21.94
C ALA A 318 9.72 2.88 -23.38
N GLY A 319 11.03 2.78 -23.63
CA GLY A 319 11.61 3.07 -24.93
C GLY A 319 11.63 4.57 -25.26
N GLU A 320 11.68 5.44 -24.25
CA GLU A 320 11.75 6.90 -24.39
C GLU A 320 13.16 7.44 -24.01
N PRO A 321 14.19 7.23 -24.85
CA PRO A 321 15.57 7.57 -24.51
C PRO A 321 15.79 9.07 -24.30
N ALA A 322 15.04 9.94 -24.98
CA ALA A 322 15.15 11.38 -24.81
C ALA A 322 14.66 11.84 -23.43
N LEU A 323 13.52 11.31 -22.96
CA LEU A 323 13.00 11.60 -21.63
C LEU A 323 13.89 11.02 -20.53
N SER A 324 14.36 9.78 -20.70
CA SER A 324 15.30 9.16 -19.77
C SER A 324 16.60 9.97 -19.66
N CYS A 325 17.15 10.42 -20.79
CA CYS A 325 18.31 11.30 -20.82
C CYS A 325 18.07 12.61 -20.04
N GLN A 326 16.95 13.30 -20.28
CA GLN A 326 16.59 14.53 -19.57
C GLN A 326 16.54 14.33 -18.04
N LEU A 327 15.90 13.26 -17.58
CA LEU A 327 15.74 12.99 -16.15
C LEU A 327 17.07 12.64 -15.47
N TRP A 328 17.95 11.88 -16.14
CA TRP A 328 19.30 11.61 -15.64
C TRP A 328 20.18 12.87 -15.57
N LEU A 329 20.08 13.78 -16.56
CA LEU A 329 20.74 15.10 -16.50
C LEU A 329 20.23 15.93 -15.33
N GLY A 330 18.92 15.90 -15.07
CA GLY A 330 18.29 16.54 -13.91
C GLY A 330 18.80 15.98 -12.57
N ALA A 331 18.89 14.66 -12.43
CA ALA A 331 19.42 14.02 -11.21
C ALA A 331 20.89 14.40 -10.96
N ALA A 332 21.73 14.38 -12.01
CA ALA A 332 23.12 14.82 -11.92
C ALA A 332 23.23 16.30 -11.52
N ARG A 333 22.37 17.16 -12.09
CA ARG A 333 22.32 18.58 -11.78
C ARG A 333 21.99 18.81 -10.31
N VAL A 334 20.91 18.21 -9.83
CA VAL A 334 20.45 18.37 -8.45
C VAL A 334 21.54 17.94 -7.46
N ARG A 335 22.26 16.85 -7.74
CA ARG A 335 23.40 16.41 -6.91
C ARG A 335 24.55 17.41 -6.87
N LEU A 336 24.91 17.99 -8.01
CA LEU A 336 25.95 19.03 -8.09
C LEU A 336 25.51 20.31 -7.38
N ASP A 337 24.24 20.71 -7.51
CA ASP A 337 23.70 21.93 -6.91
C ASP A 337 23.65 21.85 -5.38
N VAL A 338 23.47 20.64 -4.80
CA VAL A 338 23.60 20.41 -3.35
C VAL A 338 25.05 20.24 -2.88
N GLY A 339 26.03 20.47 -3.76
CA GLY A 339 27.45 20.51 -3.43
C GLY A 339 28.16 19.16 -3.44
N GLN A 340 27.59 18.11 -4.06
CA GLN A 340 28.34 16.88 -4.25
C GLN A 340 29.50 17.10 -5.22
N GLU A 341 30.66 16.52 -4.90
CA GLU A 341 31.83 16.55 -5.75
C GLU A 341 31.53 15.96 -7.14
N PRO A 342 32.02 16.56 -8.25
CA PRO A 342 31.83 16.00 -9.58
C PRO A 342 32.39 14.58 -9.73
N SER A 343 33.38 14.20 -8.92
CA SER A 343 33.95 12.85 -8.89
C SER A 343 33.14 11.84 -8.06
N HIS A 344 32.06 12.27 -7.39
CA HIS A 344 31.22 11.40 -6.57
C HIS A 344 30.60 10.27 -7.42
N PRO A 345 30.61 9.01 -6.95
CA PRO A 345 30.17 7.85 -7.75
C PRO A 345 28.75 8.00 -8.28
N ASP A 346 27.83 8.55 -7.49
CA ASP A 346 26.44 8.73 -7.91
C ASP A 346 26.25 9.82 -8.97
N VAL A 347 27.11 10.85 -8.97
CA VAL A 347 27.12 11.90 -9.99
C VAL A 347 27.68 11.33 -11.30
N VAL A 348 28.79 10.61 -11.22
CA VAL A 348 29.40 9.91 -12.35
C VAL A 348 28.41 8.93 -12.97
N ALA A 349 27.76 8.10 -12.15
CA ALA A 349 26.80 7.11 -12.61
C ALA A 349 25.56 7.73 -13.28
N ALA A 350 25.08 8.89 -12.80
CA ALA A 350 23.98 9.60 -13.43
C ALA A 350 24.37 10.18 -14.80
N VAL A 351 25.55 10.80 -14.92
CA VAL A 351 26.04 11.34 -16.20
C VAL A 351 26.35 10.22 -17.20
N ASP A 352 26.91 9.10 -16.75
CA ASP A 352 27.16 7.93 -17.60
C ASP A 352 25.85 7.36 -18.17
N ARG A 353 24.80 7.24 -17.35
CA ARG A 353 23.47 6.82 -17.81
C ARG A 353 22.85 7.84 -18.76
N ALA A 354 22.95 9.13 -18.47
CA ALA A 354 22.46 10.19 -19.36
C ALA A 354 23.13 10.12 -20.75
N GLN A 355 24.46 9.95 -20.78
CA GLN A 355 25.22 9.78 -22.01
C GLN A 355 24.82 8.50 -22.74
N HIS A 356 24.62 7.39 -22.03
CA HIS A 356 24.17 6.14 -22.65
C HIS A 356 22.81 6.32 -23.34
N GLN A 357 21.83 6.94 -22.66
CA GLN A 357 20.51 7.21 -23.22
C GLN A 357 20.57 8.20 -24.39
N PHE A 358 21.42 9.23 -24.31
CA PHE A 358 21.66 10.16 -25.42
C PHE A 358 22.07 9.42 -26.70
N HIS A 359 22.87 8.35 -26.56
CA HIS A 359 23.31 7.55 -27.70
C HIS A 359 22.17 6.72 -28.33
N GLN A 360 21.08 6.49 -27.60
CA GLN A 360 19.92 5.75 -28.09
C GLN A 360 18.86 6.65 -28.75
N ILE A 361 18.97 7.97 -28.64
CA ILE A 361 18.00 8.91 -29.26
C ILE A 361 18.12 8.85 -30.78
N THR A 362 17.06 8.41 -31.45
CA THR A 362 16.99 8.32 -32.93
C THR A 362 16.49 9.61 -33.58
N LEU A 363 15.59 10.34 -32.90
CA LEU A 363 15.06 11.61 -33.39
C LEU A 363 16.10 12.73 -33.29
N ALA A 364 16.61 13.18 -34.43
CA ALA A 364 17.70 14.15 -34.51
C ALA A 364 17.41 15.47 -33.79
N HIS A 365 16.17 15.97 -33.85
CA HIS A 365 15.76 17.18 -33.13
C HIS A 365 15.89 17.04 -31.62
N GLN A 366 15.39 15.93 -31.04
CA GLN A 366 15.47 15.68 -29.61
C GLN A 366 16.92 15.51 -29.15
N ALA A 367 17.74 14.81 -29.93
CA ALA A 367 19.16 14.68 -29.65
C ALA A 367 19.86 16.05 -29.71
N TRP A 368 19.54 16.89 -30.69
CA TRP A 368 20.14 18.22 -30.80
C TRP A 368 19.80 19.13 -29.61
N GLN A 369 18.56 19.10 -29.11
CA GLN A 369 18.15 19.87 -27.93
C GLN A 369 18.90 19.48 -26.65
N LEU A 370 19.27 18.20 -26.49
CA LEU A 370 19.92 17.69 -25.28
C LEU A 370 21.44 17.73 -25.34
N ALA A 371 22.02 17.75 -26.54
CA ALA A 371 23.47 17.70 -26.74
C ALA A 371 24.27 18.73 -25.92
N PRO A 372 23.87 20.02 -25.82
CA PRO A 372 24.63 21.02 -25.07
C PRO A 372 24.74 20.67 -23.58
N GLU A 373 23.66 20.16 -22.99
CA GLU A 373 23.62 19.86 -21.56
C GLU A 373 24.40 18.59 -21.22
N VAL A 374 24.30 17.55 -22.06
CA VAL A 374 25.09 16.32 -21.90
C VAL A 374 26.60 16.65 -22.00
N LEU A 375 27.00 17.48 -22.98
CA LEU A 375 28.39 17.91 -23.14
C LEU A 375 28.88 18.73 -21.94
N ARG A 376 28.05 19.66 -21.44
CA ARG A 376 28.38 20.50 -20.30
C ARG A 376 28.64 19.66 -19.04
N LEU A 377 27.75 18.71 -18.74
CA LEU A 377 27.92 17.81 -17.59
C LEU A 377 29.10 16.85 -17.80
N ARG A 378 29.28 16.31 -19.00
CA ARG A 378 30.37 15.35 -19.27
C ARG A 378 31.76 15.98 -19.16
N ARG A 379 31.93 17.24 -19.57
CA ARG A 379 33.20 17.98 -19.40
C ARG A 379 33.54 18.25 -17.94
N HIS A 380 32.53 18.35 -17.08
CA HIS A 380 32.69 18.68 -15.67
C HIS A 380 32.89 17.44 -14.78
N VAL A 381 32.25 16.33 -15.15
CA VAL A 381 32.27 15.08 -14.39
C VAL A 381 33.27 14.11 -15.05
N PRO A 382 34.16 13.44 -14.31
CA PRO A 382 35.08 12.44 -14.89
C PRO A 382 34.33 11.16 -15.31
N SER A 383 34.75 10.50 -16.39
CA SER A 383 34.23 9.20 -16.81
C SER A 383 35.24 8.08 -16.56
N VAL A 384 34.76 6.89 -16.22
CA VAL A 384 35.60 5.69 -16.11
C VAL A 384 35.98 5.16 -17.50
N GLN A 385 35.12 5.39 -18.51
CA GLN A 385 35.36 5.02 -19.89
C GLN A 385 36.28 6.04 -20.58
N LYS A 386 37.45 5.58 -21.05
CA LYS A 386 38.33 6.36 -21.93
C LYS A 386 37.61 6.62 -23.26
N GLY A 387 37.65 7.84 -23.78
CA GLY A 387 37.01 8.16 -25.07
C GLY A 387 35.54 8.59 -24.99
N ALA A 388 34.95 8.64 -23.79
CA ALA A 388 33.52 8.92 -23.62
C ALA A 388 33.14 10.33 -24.06
N LEU A 389 33.98 11.32 -23.76
CA LEU A 389 33.77 12.71 -24.17
C LEU A 389 33.96 12.86 -25.68
N GLU A 390 35.00 12.25 -26.25
CA GLU A 390 35.31 12.29 -27.67
C GLU A 390 34.18 11.67 -28.51
N THR A 391 33.61 10.55 -28.05
CA THR A 391 32.47 9.90 -28.70
C THR A 391 31.23 10.79 -28.69
N LEU A 392 30.97 11.46 -27.56
CA LEU A 392 29.86 12.40 -27.42
C LEU A 392 30.05 13.64 -28.31
N GLU A 393 31.25 14.21 -28.35
CA GLU A 393 31.58 15.35 -29.22
C GLU A 393 31.43 15.00 -30.71
N ALA A 394 31.89 13.81 -31.12
CA ALA A 394 31.73 13.33 -32.49
C ALA A 394 30.24 13.20 -32.88
N ARG A 395 29.40 12.69 -31.98
CA ARG A 395 27.95 12.57 -32.21
C ARG A 395 27.27 13.94 -32.31
N THR A 396 27.61 14.89 -31.44
CA THR A 396 27.06 16.25 -31.51
C THR A 396 27.44 16.95 -32.81
N ALA A 397 28.71 16.83 -33.24
CA ALA A 397 29.16 17.36 -34.52
C ALA A 397 28.46 16.70 -35.73
N GLN A 398 28.03 15.43 -35.63
CA GLN A 398 27.20 14.78 -36.65
C GLN A 398 25.77 15.34 -36.68
N LEU A 399 25.18 15.64 -35.52
CA LEU A 399 23.86 16.25 -35.42
C LEU A 399 23.87 17.66 -36.02
N GLU A 400 24.85 18.48 -35.67
CA GLU A 400 25.03 19.83 -36.23
C GLU A 400 25.13 19.83 -37.76
N ARG A 401 25.91 18.90 -38.32
CA ARG A 401 26.00 18.72 -39.78
C ARG A 401 24.67 18.30 -40.42
N SER A 402 23.86 17.51 -39.70
CA SER A 402 22.54 17.09 -40.18
C SER A 402 21.52 18.22 -40.14
N VAL A 403 21.59 19.08 -39.12
CA VAL A 403 20.78 20.31 -39.00
C VAL A 403 21.15 21.29 -40.11
N ALA A 404 22.45 21.56 -40.30
CA ALA A 404 22.95 22.48 -41.33
C ALA A 404 22.59 22.03 -42.76
N ALA A 405 22.45 20.72 -42.98
CA ALA A 405 22.03 20.14 -44.25
C ALA A 405 20.49 20.06 -44.43
N GLY A 406 19.69 20.56 -43.48
CA GLY A 406 18.22 20.58 -43.57
C GLY A 406 17.56 19.19 -43.49
N ARG A 407 18.24 18.19 -42.93
CA ARG A 407 17.79 16.78 -42.91
C ARG A 407 17.07 16.36 -41.62
N MET A 408 16.61 17.30 -40.81
CA MET A 408 15.80 17.01 -39.63
C MET A 408 14.34 16.87 -40.05
N VAL A 409 13.90 15.62 -40.26
CA VAL A 409 12.47 15.26 -40.35
C VAL A 409 12.16 14.28 -39.25
#